data_AF-A0A7C6CID3-F1
#
_entry.id   AF-A0A7C6CID3-F1
#
_cell.length_a   1.000
_cell.length_b   1.000
_cell.length_c   1.000
_cell.angle_alpha   90.00
_cell.angle_beta   90.00
_cell.angle_gamma   90.00
#
_symmetry.space_group_name_H-M   'P 1'
#
loop_
_entity.id
_entity.type
_entity.pdbx_description
1 polymer ?
#
loop_
_entity_poly.entity_id
_entity_poly.type
_entity_poly.pdbx_seq_one_letter_code
_entity_poly.pdbx_strand_id
1 'polypeptide(L)'
;MSRLEKVPFWFAVGLVWLFSLVVILGQLQIVIELASGKRLFSGVPISACDLPNFCLNGESEVPFSYVSSASRSLVISEAALVTVVVIAALILGTAVIRHISRGHAFEKRTVRLMGITGLILVIGGVISGFVSDAATSSVQADSVAFQEAVHPGFGSIVVGEKPMLPLLLFFAGILALALWAAFRQGARMREELDYVI
;
A
#
# COMPACT_ATOMS: atom_id res chain seq x y z
N MET A 1 -25.66 0.68 19.97
CA MET A 1 -25.82 0.28 18.55
C MET A 1 -27.05 -0.58 18.38
N SER A 2 -28.04 -0.07 17.67
CA SER A 2 -29.23 -0.84 17.28
C SER A 2 -28.86 -1.94 16.27
N ARG A 3 -29.72 -2.94 16.07
CA ARG A 3 -29.49 -4.03 15.11
C ARG A 3 -29.32 -3.51 13.67
N LEU A 4 -29.96 -2.38 13.35
CA LEU A 4 -29.94 -1.74 12.03
C LEU A 4 -28.61 -1.01 11.73
N GLU A 5 -27.91 -0.52 12.74
CA GLU A 5 -26.59 0.16 12.59
C GLU A 5 -25.44 -0.84 12.43
N LYS A 6 -25.59 -2.07 12.95
CA LYS A 6 -24.53 -3.09 12.91
C LYS A 6 -24.30 -3.66 11.52
N VAL A 7 -25.35 -3.82 10.73
CA VAL A 7 -25.26 -4.40 9.37
C VAL A 7 -24.37 -3.57 8.43
N PRO A 8 -24.60 -2.26 8.24
CA PRO A 8 -23.74 -1.45 7.36
C PRO A 8 -22.31 -1.34 7.90
N PHE A 9 -22.13 -1.29 9.22
CA PHE A 9 -20.81 -1.26 9.84
C PHE A 9 -19.99 -2.52 9.51
N TRP A 10 -20.55 -3.71 9.76
CA TRP A 10 -19.83 -4.97 9.47
C TRP A 10 -19.64 -5.22 7.98
N PHE A 11 -20.57 -4.74 7.14
CA PHE A 11 -20.38 -4.76 5.69
C PHE A 11 -19.18 -3.90 5.26
N ALA A 12 -19.05 -2.67 5.78
CA ALA A 12 -17.90 -1.81 5.49
C ALA A 12 -16.58 -2.44 5.95
N VAL A 13 -16.56 -3.06 7.14
CA VAL A 13 -15.39 -3.81 7.63
C VAL A 13 -15.03 -4.97 6.70
N GLY A 14 -16.03 -5.71 6.22
CA GLY A 14 -15.85 -6.79 5.26
C GLY A 14 -15.25 -6.30 3.94
N LEU A 15 -15.72 -5.16 3.42
CA LEU A 15 -15.16 -4.54 2.22
C LEU A 15 -13.69 -4.14 2.42
N VAL A 16 -13.36 -3.48 3.52
CA VAL A 16 -11.97 -3.11 3.84
C VAL A 16 -11.07 -4.34 3.85
N TRP A 17 -11.50 -5.42 4.49
CA TRP A 17 -10.77 -6.69 4.50
C TRP A 17 -10.57 -7.27 3.10
N LEU A 18 -11.63 -7.30 2.29
CA LEU A 18 -11.57 -7.84 0.94
C LEU A 18 -10.61 -7.04 0.06
N PHE A 19 -10.72 -5.70 0.05
CA PHE A 19 -9.82 -4.84 -0.72
C PHE A 19 -8.38 -4.93 -0.24
N SER A 20 -8.14 -4.95 1.08
CA SER A 20 -6.79 -5.13 1.62
C SER A 20 -6.18 -6.48 1.24
N LEU A 21 -6.96 -7.57 1.24
CA LEU A 21 -6.47 -8.87 0.80
C LEU A 21 -6.11 -8.88 -0.68
N VAL A 22 -6.91 -8.24 -1.54
CA VAL A 22 -6.59 -8.10 -2.97
C VAL A 22 -5.28 -7.33 -3.15
N VAL A 23 -5.08 -6.23 -2.41
CA VAL A 23 -3.82 -5.47 -2.45
C VAL A 23 -2.65 -6.32 -1.97
N ILE A 24 -2.78 -7.01 -0.83
CA ILE A 24 -1.73 -7.88 -0.27
C ILE A 24 -1.35 -8.98 -1.27
N LEU A 25 -2.33 -9.65 -1.87
CA LEU A 25 -2.08 -10.72 -2.84
C LEU A 25 -1.40 -10.20 -4.10
N GLY A 26 -1.83 -9.06 -4.63
CA GLY A 26 -1.19 -8.43 -5.79
C GLY A 26 0.27 -8.07 -5.52
N GLN A 27 0.57 -7.48 -4.35
CA GLN A 27 1.94 -7.13 -3.98
C GLN A 27 2.81 -8.36 -3.70
N LEU A 28 2.26 -9.40 -3.06
CA LEU A 28 2.96 -10.67 -2.87
C LEU A 28 3.28 -11.35 -4.19
N GLN A 29 2.36 -11.32 -5.16
CA GLN A 29 2.61 -11.85 -6.49
C GLN A 29 3.81 -11.14 -7.14
N ILE A 30 3.85 -9.81 -7.11
CA ILE A 30 4.99 -9.01 -7.63
C ILE A 30 6.31 -9.45 -6.97
N VAL A 31 6.32 -9.58 -5.63
CA VAL A 31 7.53 -10.01 -4.89
C VAL A 31 7.98 -11.40 -5.34
N ILE A 32 7.06 -12.36 -5.45
CA ILE A 32 7.40 -13.75 -5.80
C ILE A 32 7.86 -13.85 -7.25
N GLU A 33 7.17 -13.18 -8.18
CA GLU A 33 7.48 -13.23 -9.61
C GLU A 33 8.83 -12.58 -9.91
N LEU A 34 9.12 -11.42 -9.31
CA LEU A 34 10.41 -10.75 -9.47
C LEU A 34 11.57 -11.50 -8.79
N ALA A 35 11.32 -12.11 -7.63
CA ALA A 35 12.34 -12.88 -6.92
C ALA A 35 12.65 -14.21 -7.61
N SER A 36 11.64 -14.88 -8.17
CA SER A 36 11.82 -16.15 -8.89
C SER A 36 12.20 -15.99 -10.36
N GLY A 37 11.95 -14.81 -10.93
CA GLY A 37 12.10 -14.54 -12.37
C GLY A 37 11.09 -15.29 -13.23
N LYS A 38 10.03 -15.85 -12.64
CA LYS A 38 8.99 -16.62 -13.34
C LYS A 38 7.60 -16.17 -12.90
N ARG A 39 6.66 -16.19 -13.83
CA ARG A 39 5.23 -15.94 -13.55
C ARG A 39 4.67 -17.04 -12.66
N LEU A 40 3.93 -16.65 -11.62
CA LEU A 40 3.50 -17.55 -10.54
C LEU A 40 2.63 -18.70 -11.04
N PHE A 41 1.75 -18.42 -12.00
CA PHE A 41 0.72 -19.37 -12.47
C PHE A 41 1.08 -20.12 -13.76
N SER A 42 2.07 -19.65 -14.52
CA SER A 42 2.44 -20.27 -15.80
C SER A 42 3.86 -20.84 -15.82
N GLY A 43 4.74 -20.45 -14.88
CA GLY A 43 6.15 -20.86 -14.87
C GLY A 43 6.98 -20.29 -16.02
N VAL A 44 6.36 -19.50 -16.90
CA VAL A 44 7.02 -18.77 -17.99
C VAL A 44 7.91 -17.69 -17.38
N PRO A 45 9.11 -17.43 -17.94
CA PRO A 45 9.96 -16.34 -17.47
C PRO A 45 9.20 -15.01 -17.52
N ILE A 46 9.47 -14.15 -16.54
CA ILE A 46 8.91 -12.79 -16.56
C ILE A 46 9.56 -11.97 -17.67
N SER A 47 8.81 -11.03 -18.22
CA SER A 47 9.33 -10.04 -19.17
C SER A 47 9.65 -8.74 -18.45
N ALA A 48 10.57 -7.94 -19.00
CA ALA A 48 10.72 -6.56 -18.54
C ALA A 48 9.43 -5.75 -18.72
N CYS A 49 8.56 -6.12 -19.67
CA CYS A 49 7.24 -5.51 -19.85
C CYS A 49 6.26 -5.78 -18.71
N ASP A 50 6.55 -6.76 -17.84
CA ASP A 50 5.74 -6.99 -16.63
C ASP A 50 6.02 -5.93 -15.55
N LEU A 51 7.07 -5.11 -15.71
CA LEU A 51 7.34 -3.97 -14.83
C LEU A 51 6.50 -2.75 -15.25
N PRO A 52 6.04 -1.95 -14.26
CA PRO A 52 5.27 -0.76 -14.55
C PRO A 52 6.08 0.17 -15.45
N ASN A 53 5.44 0.63 -16.52
CA ASN A 53 5.96 1.66 -17.42
C ASN A 53 7.24 1.28 -18.21
N PHE A 54 7.62 0.00 -18.30
CA PHE A 54 8.81 -0.41 -19.04
C PHE A 54 8.60 -0.42 -20.58
N CYS A 55 7.52 -1.05 -21.06
CA CYS A 55 7.23 -1.23 -22.50
C CYS A 55 6.18 -0.24 -23.02
N LEU A 56 6.35 1.05 -22.72
CA LEU A 56 5.41 2.09 -23.13
C LEU A 56 5.46 2.43 -24.63
N ASN A 57 6.48 1.93 -25.35
CA ASN A 57 6.67 2.19 -26.78
C ASN A 57 6.08 1.09 -27.68
N GLY A 58 5.31 0.15 -27.10
CA GLY A 58 4.55 -0.86 -27.84
C GLY A 58 5.26 -2.20 -28.01
N GLU A 59 6.35 -2.44 -27.25
CA GLU A 59 7.00 -3.74 -27.21
C GLU A 59 6.08 -4.79 -26.56
N SER A 60 5.96 -5.95 -27.19
CA SER A 60 5.14 -7.05 -26.66
C SER A 60 5.88 -7.87 -25.61
N GLU A 61 7.19 -8.08 -25.79
CA GLU A 61 8.04 -8.84 -24.88
C GLU A 61 9.48 -8.32 -24.94
N VAL A 62 10.07 -8.06 -23.78
CA VAL A 62 11.48 -7.69 -23.62
C VAL A 62 12.17 -8.66 -22.65
N PRO A 63 13.38 -9.15 -22.97
CA PRO A 63 14.13 -10.02 -22.06
C PRO A 63 14.38 -9.33 -20.71
N PHE A 64 14.12 -10.05 -19.63
CA PHE A 64 14.34 -9.52 -18.28
C PHE A 64 15.80 -9.20 -17.96
N SER A 65 16.75 -9.64 -18.79
CA SER A 65 18.17 -9.28 -18.71
C SER A 65 18.43 -7.78 -18.87
N TYR A 66 17.52 -7.03 -19.49
CA TYR A 66 17.62 -5.57 -19.61
C TYR A 66 17.24 -4.83 -18.33
N VAL A 67 16.61 -5.50 -17.36
CA VAL A 67 16.30 -4.92 -16.06
C VAL A 67 17.48 -5.15 -15.12
N SER A 68 18.06 -4.08 -14.61
CA SER A 68 19.19 -4.14 -13.68
C SER A 68 18.78 -4.78 -12.35
N SER A 69 19.72 -5.44 -11.67
CA SER A 69 19.46 -6.02 -10.34
C SER A 69 19.02 -4.98 -9.30
N ALA A 70 19.44 -3.72 -9.49
CA ALA A 70 19.05 -2.59 -8.64
C ALA A 70 17.56 -2.23 -8.84
N SER A 71 17.10 -2.11 -10.09
CA SER A 71 15.68 -1.89 -10.37
C SER A 71 14.80 -3.00 -9.80
N ARG A 72 15.25 -4.26 -9.95
CA ARG A 72 14.52 -5.42 -9.40
C ARG A 72 14.41 -5.35 -7.88
N SER A 73 15.52 -5.07 -7.18
CA SER A 73 15.52 -5.02 -5.73
C SER A 73 14.68 -3.86 -5.20
N LEU A 74 14.67 -2.72 -5.88
CA LEU A 74 13.82 -1.58 -5.54
C LEU A 74 12.34 -1.92 -5.68
N VAL A 75 11.90 -2.47 -6.82
CA VAL A 75 10.49 -2.85 -7.02
C VAL A 75 10.05 -3.93 -6.03
N ILE A 76 10.90 -4.93 -5.76
CA ILE A 76 10.62 -5.94 -4.72
C ILE A 76 10.47 -5.28 -3.35
N SER A 77 11.38 -4.36 -3.00
CA SER A 77 11.36 -3.68 -1.69
C SER A 77 10.12 -2.82 -1.51
N GLU A 78 9.67 -2.14 -2.57
CA GLU A 78 8.43 -1.36 -2.58
C GLU A 78 7.24 -2.26 -2.30
N ALA A 79 7.10 -3.34 -3.07
CA ALA A 79 5.97 -4.27 -2.93
C ALA A 79 5.94 -4.95 -1.56
N ALA A 80 7.12 -5.34 -1.04
CA ALA A 80 7.25 -5.88 0.31
C ALA A 80 6.87 -4.86 1.38
N LEU A 81 7.33 -3.60 1.25
CA LEU A 81 7.01 -2.53 2.20
C LEU A 81 5.50 -2.25 2.24
N VAL A 82 4.87 -2.10 1.07
CA VAL A 82 3.41 -1.91 0.96
C VAL A 82 2.68 -3.06 1.63
N THR A 83 3.10 -4.30 1.36
CA THR A 83 2.50 -5.50 1.96
C THR A 83 2.54 -5.45 3.48
N VAL A 84 3.70 -5.12 4.05
CA VAL A 84 3.89 -5.02 5.51
C VAL A 84 3.03 -3.91 6.10
N VAL A 85 2.98 -2.74 5.46
CA VAL A 85 2.17 -1.59 5.93
C VAL A 85 0.69 -1.94 5.95
N VAL A 86 0.17 -2.53 4.86
CA VAL A 86 -1.25 -2.90 4.76
C VAL A 86 -1.61 -3.98 5.78
N ILE A 87 -0.78 -5.02 5.96
CA ILE A 87 -1.00 -6.07 6.96
C ILE A 87 -1.02 -5.47 8.38
N ALA A 88 -0.03 -4.63 8.71
CA ALA A 88 0.05 -4.01 10.02
C ALA A 88 -1.18 -3.14 10.31
N ALA A 89 -1.60 -2.32 9.34
CA ALA A 89 -2.79 -1.48 9.44
C ALA A 89 -4.07 -2.32 9.58
N LEU A 90 -4.19 -3.43 8.84
CA LEU A 90 -5.34 -4.33 8.90
C LEU A 90 -5.47 -5.01 10.26
N ILE A 91 -4.37 -5.52 10.82
CA ILE A 91 -4.34 -6.18 12.13
C ILE A 91 -4.74 -5.19 13.23
N LEU A 92 -4.10 -4.01 13.24
CA LEU A 92 -4.36 -2.99 14.26
C LEU A 92 -5.76 -2.38 14.13
N GLY A 93 -6.20 -2.08 12.91
CA GLY A 93 -7.53 -1.58 12.61
C GLY A 93 -8.62 -2.56 13.04
N THR A 94 -8.42 -3.86 12.78
CA THR A 94 -9.33 -4.93 13.24
C THR A 94 -9.38 -4.99 14.77
N ALA A 95 -8.25 -4.83 15.45
CA ALA A 95 -8.23 -4.77 16.92
C ALA A 95 -9.02 -3.56 17.45
N VAL A 96 -8.84 -2.37 16.86
CA VAL A 96 -9.60 -1.16 17.21
C VAL A 96 -11.10 -1.37 17.01
N ILE A 97 -11.52 -1.88 15.84
CA ILE A 97 -12.92 -2.20 15.53
C ILE A 97 -13.51 -3.17 16.56
N ARG A 98 -12.75 -4.22 16.93
CA ARG A 98 -13.19 -5.21 17.92
C ARG A 98 -13.40 -4.58 19.30
N HIS A 99 -12.50 -3.69 19.75
CA HIS A 99 -12.66 -2.97 21.01
C HIS A 99 -13.86 -2.02 20.99
N ILE A 100 -14.07 -1.27 19.89
CA ILE A 100 -15.24 -0.40 19.71
C ILE A 100 -16.53 -1.22 19.77
N SER A 101 -16.58 -2.37 19.09
CA SER A 101 -17.78 -3.23 19.07
C SER A 101 -18.16 -3.79 20.45
N ARG A 102 -17.21 -3.87 21.37
CA ARG A 102 -17.40 -4.30 22.77
C ARG A 102 -17.75 -3.16 23.73
N GLY A 103 -17.87 -1.92 23.24
CA GLY A 103 -18.20 -0.74 24.07
C GLY A 103 -16.98 0.00 24.64
N HIS A 104 -15.77 -0.44 24.32
CA HIS A 104 -14.51 0.12 24.84
C HIS A 104 -13.89 1.16 23.89
N ALA A 105 -14.73 1.94 23.21
CA ALA A 105 -14.31 2.86 22.16
C ALA A 105 -13.39 3.98 22.65
N PHE A 106 -13.60 4.45 23.89
CA PHE A 106 -12.89 5.58 24.48
C PHE A 106 -11.78 5.18 25.47
N GLU A 107 -11.48 3.89 25.59
CA GLU A 107 -10.36 3.46 26.43
C GLU A 107 -9.02 3.96 25.87
N LYS A 108 -8.11 4.34 26.78
CA LYS A 108 -6.76 4.80 26.44
C LYS A 108 -6.05 3.84 25.48
N ARG A 109 -6.25 2.53 25.65
CA ARG A 109 -5.67 1.49 24.78
C ARG A 109 -6.24 1.55 23.35
N THR A 110 -7.56 1.64 23.20
CA THR A 110 -8.23 1.74 21.88
C THR A 110 -7.82 3.00 21.14
N VAL A 111 -7.84 4.15 21.84
CA VAL A 111 -7.40 5.44 21.28
C VAL A 111 -5.93 5.38 20.87
N ARG A 112 -5.06 4.78 21.69
CA ARG A 112 -3.64 4.63 21.33
C ARG A 112 -3.44 3.76 20.09
N LEU A 113 -4.13 2.62 19.99
CA LEU A 113 -4.03 1.73 18.82
C LEU A 113 -4.50 2.42 17.53
N MET A 114 -5.56 3.22 17.63
CA MET A 114 -6.07 4.00 16.51
C MET A 114 -5.05 5.04 16.03
N GLY A 115 -4.39 5.74 16.95
CA GLY A 115 -3.30 6.67 16.63
C GLY A 115 -2.09 5.97 16.00
N ILE A 116 -1.70 4.80 16.53
CA ILE A 116 -0.62 3.99 15.95
C ILE A 116 -0.97 3.54 14.52
N THR A 117 -2.21 3.12 14.28
CA THR A 117 -2.70 2.70 12.96
C THR A 117 -2.57 3.84 11.95
N GLY A 118 -3.03 5.05 12.32
CA GLY A 118 -2.88 6.23 11.46
C GLY A 118 -1.42 6.59 11.19
N LEU A 119 -0.56 6.52 12.21
CA LEU A 119 0.87 6.81 12.07
C LEU A 119 1.59 5.80 11.17
N ILE A 120 1.27 4.51 11.27
CA ILE A 120 1.82 3.47 10.38
C ILE A 120 1.42 3.72 8.93
N LEU A 121 0.17 4.10 8.67
CA LEU A 121 -0.31 4.41 7.32
C LEU A 121 0.35 5.67 6.75
N VAL A 122 0.49 6.74 7.55
CA VAL A 122 1.18 7.97 7.11
C VAL A 122 2.65 7.70 6.82
N ILE A 123 3.38 7.15 7.79
CA ILE A 123 4.82 6.90 7.63
C ILE A 123 5.05 5.86 6.53
N GLY A 124 4.27 4.79 6.52
CA GLY A 124 4.31 3.76 5.48
C GLY A 124 4.03 4.32 4.09
N GLY A 125 3.02 5.18 3.96
CA GLY A 125 2.69 5.87 2.70
C GLY A 125 3.82 6.80 2.23
N VAL A 126 4.44 7.55 3.13
CA VAL A 126 5.58 8.42 2.79
C VAL A 126 6.80 7.60 2.37
N ILE A 127 7.20 6.61 3.16
CA ILE A 127 8.37 5.78 2.84
C ILE A 127 8.13 5.01 1.54
N SER A 128 6.96 4.39 1.38
CA SER A 128 6.62 3.73 0.12
C SER A 128 6.62 4.69 -1.07
N GLY A 129 6.20 5.95 -0.89
CA GLY A 129 6.28 6.98 -1.93
C GLY A 129 7.71 7.24 -2.40
N PHE A 130 8.64 7.39 -1.45
CA PHE A 130 10.07 7.57 -1.78
C PHE A 130 10.68 6.34 -2.46
N VAL A 131 10.38 5.13 -1.96
CA VAL A 131 10.88 3.89 -2.58
C VAL A 131 10.28 3.71 -3.97
N SER A 132 9.02 4.10 -4.16
CA SER A 132 8.30 4.01 -5.42
C SER A 132 8.83 4.99 -6.48
N ASP A 133 9.14 6.23 -6.08
CA ASP A 133 9.82 7.20 -6.94
C ASP A 133 11.23 6.69 -7.34
N ALA A 134 11.96 6.08 -6.40
CA ALA A 134 13.27 5.47 -6.68
C ALA A 134 13.17 4.24 -7.61
N ALA A 135 12.19 3.38 -7.40
CA ALA A 135 11.95 2.22 -8.25
C ALA A 135 11.56 2.65 -9.67
N THR A 136 10.62 3.59 -9.79
CA THR A 136 10.15 4.11 -11.08
C THR A 136 11.28 4.79 -11.85
N SER A 137 12.10 5.62 -11.19
CA SER A 137 13.24 6.26 -11.84
C SER A 137 14.31 5.28 -12.29
N SER A 138 14.60 4.24 -11.50
CA SER A 138 15.54 3.17 -11.86
C SER A 138 15.04 2.34 -13.04
N VAL A 139 13.77 1.94 -13.03
CA VAL A 139 13.12 1.19 -14.12
C VAL A 139 13.07 2.02 -15.40
N GLN A 140 12.82 3.33 -15.29
CA GLN A 140 12.82 4.25 -16.42
C GLN A 140 14.23 4.45 -17.01
N ALA A 141 15.29 4.43 -16.19
CA ALA A 141 16.65 4.45 -16.70
C ALA A 141 16.97 3.17 -17.50
N ASP A 142 16.57 2.00 -16.98
CA ASP A 142 16.73 0.72 -17.68
C ASP A 142 15.93 0.68 -18.99
N SER A 143 14.70 1.22 -19.00
CA SER A 143 13.89 1.28 -20.22
C SER A 143 14.49 2.21 -21.27
N VAL A 144 15.00 3.39 -20.88
CA VAL A 144 15.70 4.29 -21.80
C VAL A 144 16.95 3.63 -22.38
N ALA A 145 17.75 2.95 -21.55
CA ALA A 145 18.94 2.24 -22.03
C ALA A 145 18.58 1.11 -23.02
N PHE A 146 17.47 0.40 -22.78
CA PHE A 146 16.94 -0.58 -23.73
C PHE A 146 16.50 0.08 -25.05
N GLN A 147 15.75 1.18 -24.98
CA GLN A 147 15.27 1.91 -26.16
C GLN A 147 16.42 2.44 -27.01
N GLU A 148 17.46 2.99 -26.40
CA GLU A 148 18.65 3.44 -27.12
C GLU A 148 19.39 2.29 -27.80
N ALA A 149 19.44 1.12 -27.16
CA ALA A 149 20.09 -0.06 -27.70
C ALA A 149 19.32 -0.70 -28.88
N VAL A 150 17.99 -0.70 -28.84
CA VAL A 150 17.14 -1.38 -29.82
C VAL A 150 16.62 -0.45 -30.92
N HIS A 151 16.34 0.81 -30.58
CA HIS A 151 15.79 1.83 -31.47
C HIS A 151 16.62 3.13 -31.43
N PRO A 152 17.90 3.09 -31.86
CA PRO A 152 18.76 4.27 -31.82
C PRO A 152 18.17 5.42 -32.64
N GLY A 153 17.98 6.59 -32.00
CA GLY A 153 17.48 7.80 -32.64
C GLY A 153 15.96 8.02 -32.55
N PHE A 154 15.19 7.07 -32.00
CA PHE A 154 13.78 7.31 -31.65
C PHE A 154 13.71 8.07 -30.32
N GLY A 155 13.67 9.41 -30.40
CA GLY A 155 13.71 10.31 -29.24
C GLY A 155 12.42 10.41 -28.40
N SER A 156 11.56 9.39 -28.37
CA SER A 156 10.33 9.43 -27.57
C SER A 156 10.53 8.80 -26.20
N ILE A 157 10.76 9.65 -25.20
CA ILE A 157 10.67 9.27 -23.79
C ILE A 157 9.20 9.33 -23.40
N VAL A 158 8.53 8.18 -23.30
CA VAL A 158 7.18 8.12 -22.72
C VAL A 158 7.33 8.03 -21.21
N VAL A 159 6.91 9.07 -20.50
CA VAL A 159 6.91 9.09 -19.04
C VAL A 159 5.67 8.38 -18.54
N GLY A 160 5.87 7.30 -17.80
CA GLY A 160 4.80 6.52 -17.22
C GLY A 160 4.06 7.23 -16.09
N GLU A 161 2.85 6.75 -15.78
CA GLU A 161 2.07 7.27 -14.66
C GLU A 161 2.73 6.93 -13.32
N LYS A 162 2.62 7.87 -12.37
CA LYS A 162 3.10 7.65 -11.01
C LYS A 162 2.19 6.67 -10.27
N PRO A 163 2.75 5.69 -9.55
CA PRO A 163 1.99 4.78 -8.72
C PRO A 163 1.22 5.54 -7.62
N MET A 164 -0.11 5.37 -7.62
CA MET A 164 -1.02 6.09 -6.71
C MET A 164 -1.15 5.43 -5.33
N LEU A 165 -0.72 4.18 -5.18
CA LEU A 165 -0.94 3.40 -3.95
C LEU A 165 -0.27 4.02 -2.71
N PRO A 166 1.00 4.49 -2.76
CA PRO A 166 1.61 5.17 -1.61
C PRO A 166 0.85 6.43 -1.18
N LEU A 167 0.36 7.20 -2.16
CA LEU A 167 -0.44 8.40 -1.92
C LEU A 167 -1.76 8.06 -1.22
N LEU A 168 -2.44 7.00 -1.67
CA LEU A 168 -3.68 6.53 -1.04
C LEU A 168 -3.44 6.08 0.41
N LEU A 169 -2.35 5.37 0.69
CA LEU A 169 -1.98 4.98 2.06
C LEU A 169 -1.73 6.19 2.95
N PHE A 170 -1.04 7.21 2.45
CA PHE A 170 -0.80 8.45 3.16
C PHE A 170 -2.11 9.17 3.52
N PHE A 171 -3.02 9.35 2.57
CA PHE A 171 -4.32 9.98 2.83
C PHE A 171 -5.20 9.17 3.79
N ALA A 172 -5.21 7.83 3.65
CA ALA A 172 -5.88 6.95 4.59
C ALA A 172 -5.33 7.13 6.02
N GLY A 173 -4.01 7.29 6.15
CA GLY A 173 -3.36 7.58 7.43
C GLY A 173 -3.76 8.93 8.02
N ILE A 174 -3.82 9.99 7.21
CA ILE A 174 -4.30 11.32 7.65
C ILE A 174 -5.73 11.22 8.18
N LEU A 175 -6.62 10.56 7.43
CA LEU A 175 -8.01 10.36 7.84
C LEU A 175 -8.09 9.59 9.16
N ALA A 176 -7.29 8.53 9.32
CA ALA A 176 -7.23 7.77 10.57
C ALA A 176 -6.72 8.62 11.75
N LEU A 177 -5.74 9.51 11.54
CA LEU A 177 -5.25 10.45 12.56
C LEU A 177 -6.29 11.53 12.91
N ALA A 178 -7.05 12.02 11.93
CA ALA A 178 -8.13 12.96 12.16
C ALA A 178 -9.23 12.32 13.02
N LEU A 179 -9.62 11.08 12.70
CA LEU A 179 -10.55 10.32 13.53
C LEU A 179 -9.96 10.09 14.93
N TRP A 180 -8.68 9.73 15.04
CA TRP A 180 -8.02 9.56 16.34
C TRP A 180 -8.10 10.83 17.20
N ALA A 181 -7.87 12.00 16.62
CA ALA A 181 -7.99 13.27 17.33
C ALA A 181 -9.42 13.48 17.87
N ALA A 182 -10.44 13.16 17.08
CA ALA A 182 -11.84 13.23 17.50
C ALA A 182 -12.15 12.26 18.65
N PHE A 183 -11.72 10.99 18.56
CA PHE A 183 -11.91 10.01 19.64
C PHE A 183 -11.14 10.38 20.91
N ARG A 184 -9.96 11.00 20.78
CA ARG A 184 -9.19 11.49 21.92
C ARG A 184 -9.90 12.61 22.66
N GLN A 185 -10.57 13.52 21.95
CA GLN A 185 -11.39 14.56 22.57
C GLN A 185 -12.61 13.95 23.28
N GLY A 186 -13.32 13.01 22.63
CA GLY A 186 -14.44 12.30 23.26
C GLY A 186 -14.05 11.51 24.50
N ALA A 187 -12.85 10.91 24.52
CA ALA A 187 -12.34 10.21 25.70
C ALA A 187 -12.09 11.15 26.89
N ARG A 188 -11.62 12.38 26.66
CA ARG A 188 -11.43 13.40 27.73
C ARG A 188 -12.75 13.83 28.34
N MET A 189 -13.78 14.07 27.51
CA MET A 189 -15.10 14.45 28.00
C MET A 189 -15.72 13.36 28.90
N ARG A 190 -15.47 12.08 28.58
CA ARG A 190 -15.93 10.96 29.41
C ARG A 190 -15.23 10.93 30.78
N GLU A 191 -13.92 11.19 30.82
CA GLU A 191 -13.19 11.32 32.08
C GLU A 191 -13.72 12.48 32.93
N GLU A 192 -14.10 13.61 32.33
CA GLU A 192 -14.69 14.74 33.07
C GLU A 192 -16.07 14.43 33.64
N LEU A 193 -16.93 13.72 32.89
CA LEU A 193 -18.26 13.32 33.35
C LEU A 193 -18.22 12.27 34.48
N ASP A 194 -17.27 11.33 34.44
CA ASP A 194 -17.11 10.30 35.48
C ASP A 194 -16.62 10.89 36.82
N TYR A 195 -16.04 12.11 36.83
CA TYR A 195 -15.57 12.80 38.04
C TYR A 195 -16.60 13.73 38.69
N VAL A 196 -17.78 13.94 38.09
CA VAL A 196 -18.84 14.85 38.60
C VAL A 196 -19.90 14.10 39.42
N ILE A 197 -19.69 12.82 39.74
CA ILE A 197 -20.60 12.00 40.57
C ILE A 197 -20.05 11.87 41.99
#